data_AF-A0A355GST3-F1
#
_entry.id   AF-A0A355GST3-F1
#
_cell.length_a   1.000
_cell.length_b   1.000
_cell.length_c   1.000
_cell.angle_alpha   90.00
_cell.angle_beta   90.00
_cell.angle_gamma   90.00
#
_symmetry.space_group_name_H-M   'P 1'
#
loop_
_entity.id
_entity.type
_entity.pdbx_description
1 polymer ?
#
loop_
_entity_poly.entity_id
_entity_poly.type
_entity_poly.pdbx_seq_one_letter_code
_entity_poly.pdbx_strand_id
1 'polypeptide(L)'
;MTITNKSIEQISIPKLLCLIFIPTSVLTIVYIFAGLAQNVIPSLILFYLCAAFTLFPIELGIVMYASKKEYGSFSLKSAFSRYSKMSWWKVFLYGSLLFAFAGIMSVTLAPLENNLFAPISNYLKQITPEYFDWANIEYFGQYSKGILLFTFIGYLLFNVIVGPIVEELFFRGYLTPKMSRFGNWAPLIVTVLFSLYHLWLPFNNLFRISVFFPAAFVAWKKKNIYISIVFHCLCNLISSISLIVSVYQG
;
A
#
# COMPACT_ATOMS: atom_id res chain seq x y z
N MET A 1 -27.48 -19.49 3.70
CA MET A 1 -27.25 -18.23 4.44
C MET A 1 -27.76 -17.09 3.56
N THR A 2 -28.96 -16.60 3.86
CA THR A 2 -29.70 -15.64 3.04
C THR A 2 -28.98 -14.29 3.12
N ILE A 3 -28.38 -13.85 2.00
CA ILE A 3 -27.72 -12.55 1.91
C ILE A 3 -28.84 -11.51 1.87
N THR A 4 -29.22 -10.98 3.04
CA THR A 4 -30.03 -9.78 3.11
C THR A 4 -29.27 -8.69 2.36
N ASN A 5 -29.88 -8.21 1.27
CA ASN A 5 -29.35 -7.18 0.38
C ASN A 5 -29.39 -5.82 1.09
N LYS A 6 -28.66 -5.70 2.20
CA LYS A 6 -28.52 -4.44 2.94
C LYS A 6 -27.72 -3.51 2.04
N SER A 7 -28.32 -2.38 1.67
CA SER A 7 -27.65 -1.36 0.86
C SER A 7 -26.33 -0.96 1.53
N ILE A 8 -25.24 -0.96 0.77
CA ILE A 8 -23.92 -0.59 1.30
C ILE A 8 -23.94 0.89 1.64
N GLU A 9 -23.76 1.22 2.93
CA GLU A 9 -23.71 2.60 3.43
C GLU A 9 -22.62 3.38 2.68
N GLN A 10 -23.01 4.44 1.97
CA GLN A 10 -22.09 5.29 1.20
C GLN A 10 -21.35 6.26 2.11
N ILE A 11 -20.10 6.60 1.76
CA ILE A 11 -19.30 7.60 2.48
C ILE A 11 -19.24 8.91 1.70
N SER A 12 -19.24 10.05 2.40
CA SER A 12 -19.02 11.36 1.78
C SER A 12 -17.54 11.50 1.37
N ILE A 13 -17.26 12.38 0.39
CA ILE A 13 -15.88 12.64 -0.04
C ILE A 13 -15.01 13.18 1.10
N PRO A 14 -15.45 14.16 1.93
CA PRO A 14 -14.63 14.61 3.05
C PRO A 14 -14.30 13.49 4.04
N LYS A 15 -15.28 12.62 4.36
CA LYS A 15 -15.05 11.47 5.23
C LYS A 15 -14.04 10.49 4.63
N LEU A 16 -14.14 10.20 3.33
CA LEU A 16 -13.18 9.37 2.62
C LEU A 16 -11.76 9.95 2.72
N LEU A 17 -11.59 11.24 2.46
CA LEU A 17 -10.30 11.93 2.57
C LEU A 17 -9.75 11.84 3.99
N CYS A 18 -10.56 12.11 5.02
CA CYS A 18 -10.13 11.99 6.42
C CYS A 18 -9.70 10.56 6.78
N LEU A 19 -10.48 9.55 6.38
CA LEU A 19 -10.17 8.16 6.67
C LEU A 19 -8.83 7.71 6.05
N ILE A 20 -8.47 8.26 4.88
CA ILE A 20 -7.23 7.93 4.19
C ILE A 20 -6.06 8.76 4.71
N PHE A 21 -6.20 10.08 4.77
CA PHE A 21 -5.07 10.97 4.98
C PHE A 21 -4.70 11.20 6.44
N ILE A 22 -5.64 11.06 7.39
CA ILE A 22 -5.31 11.20 8.81
C ILE A 22 -4.34 10.10 9.26
N PRO A 23 -4.61 8.79 9.02
CA PRO A 23 -3.72 7.72 9.47
C PRO A 23 -2.31 7.81 8.87
N THR A 24 -2.19 8.04 7.56
CA THR A 24 -0.88 8.20 6.90
C THR A 24 -0.13 9.46 7.35
N SER A 25 -0.83 10.56 7.65
CA SER A 25 -0.20 11.76 8.20
C SER A 25 0.36 11.47 9.59
N VAL A 26 -0.39 10.77 10.44
CA VAL A 26 0.08 10.34 11.77
C VAL A 26 1.33 9.46 11.64
N LEU A 27 1.30 8.44 10.77
CA LEU A 27 2.47 7.61 10.48
C LEU A 27 3.68 8.45 10.04
N THR A 28 3.48 9.33 9.05
CA THR A 28 4.57 10.12 8.47
C THR A 28 5.20 11.06 9.50
N ILE A 29 4.37 11.72 10.33
CA ILE A 29 4.83 12.58 11.42
C ILE A 29 5.64 11.77 12.44
N VAL A 30 5.10 10.65 12.93
CA VAL A 30 5.78 9.79 13.92
C VAL A 30 7.10 9.26 13.36
N TYR A 31 7.11 8.82 12.11
CA TYR A 31 8.29 8.32 11.42
C TYR A 31 9.37 9.40 11.28
N ILE A 32 9.02 10.62 10.87
CA ILE A 32 9.97 11.73 10.75
C ILE A 32 10.57 12.06 12.12
N PHE A 33 9.75 12.26 13.15
CA PHE A 33 10.27 12.61 14.48
C PHE A 33 11.13 11.49 15.08
N ALA A 34 10.73 10.23 14.91
CA ALA A 34 11.53 9.10 15.36
C ALA A 34 12.85 8.99 14.58
N GLY A 35 12.86 9.25 13.27
CA GLY A 35 14.05 9.21 12.44
C GLY A 35 15.02 10.37 12.67
N LEU A 36 14.51 11.53 13.09
CA LEU A 36 15.35 12.65 13.52
C LEU A 36 15.98 12.41 14.89
N ALA A 37 15.38 11.55 15.72
CA ALA A 37 15.85 11.24 17.07
C ALA A 37 16.87 10.08 17.12
N GLN A 38 16.99 9.26 16.07
CA GLN A 38 17.94 8.15 16.04
C GLN A 38 18.35 7.76 14.61
N ASN A 39 19.54 7.20 14.49
CA ASN A 39 20.06 6.55 13.29
C ASN A 39 20.57 5.12 13.57
N VAL A 40 20.21 4.54 14.72
CA VAL A 40 20.66 3.22 15.21
C VAL A 40 20.14 2.08 14.32
N ILE A 41 18.94 2.21 13.77
CA ILE A 41 18.37 1.27 12.81
C ILE A 41 18.11 1.96 11.47
N PRO A 42 18.20 1.25 10.33
CA PRO A 42 17.87 1.80 9.02
C PRO A 42 16.47 2.40 9.00
N SER A 43 16.32 3.51 8.30
CA SER A 43 15.04 4.22 8.19
C SER A 43 13.93 3.35 7.58
N LEU A 44 14.30 2.42 6.70
CA LEU A 44 13.38 1.44 6.13
C LEU A 44 12.66 0.61 7.21
N ILE A 45 13.39 0.02 8.17
CA ILE A 45 12.75 -0.79 9.22
C ILE A 45 12.05 0.09 10.27
N LEU A 46 12.59 1.29 10.54
CA LEU A 46 11.92 2.27 11.39
C LEU A 46 10.52 2.59 10.85
N PHE A 47 10.39 2.84 9.54
CA PHE A 47 9.11 3.11 8.91
C PHE A 47 8.09 2.00 9.16
N TYR A 48 8.47 0.73 8.95
CA TYR A 48 7.55 -0.40 9.16
C TYR A 48 7.22 -0.64 10.62
N LEU A 49 8.14 -0.39 11.54
CA LEU A 49 7.86 -0.36 12.98
C LEU A 49 6.80 0.71 13.28
N CYS A 50 6.99 1.94 12.81
CA CYS A 50 6.00 3.00 12.98
C CYS A 50 4.65 2.62 12.37
N ALA A 51 4.63 2.05 11.15
CA ALA A 51 3.40 1.62 10.48
C ALA A 51 2.68 0.49 11.24
N ALA A 52 3.43 -0.46 11.81
CA ALA A 52 2.89 -1.57 12.60
C ALA A 52 2.19 -1.10 13.88
N PHE A 53 2.63 0.02 14.48
CA PHE A 53 2.03 0.57 15.70
C PHE A 53 1.04 1.72 15.45
N THR A 54 0.98 2.27 14.24
CA THR A 54 0.08 3.38 13.92
C THR A 54 -0.88 3.01 12.79
N LEU A 55 -0.38 2.95 11.57
CA LEU A 55 -1.18 2.83 10.36
C LEU A 55 -1.99 1.53 10.29
N PHE A 56 -1.33 0.37 10.39
CA PHE A 56 -2.01 -0.91 10.20
C PHE A 56 -3.11 -1.14 11.26
N PRO A 57 -2.87 -0.88 12.57
CA PRO A 57 -3.92 -0.96 13.57
C PRO A 57 -5.07 0.02 13.34
N ILE A 58 -4.79 1.25 12.89
CA ILE A 58 -5.84 2.24 12.62
C ILE A 58 -6.71 1.79 11.44
N GLU A 59 -6.12 1.36 10.33
CA GLU A 59 -6.87 0.91 9.15
C GLU A 59 -7.70 -0.35 9.45
N LEU A 60 -7.11 -1.35 10.10
CA LEU A 60 -7.84 -2.54 10.55
C LEU A 60 -8.93 -2.18 11.57
N GLY A 61 -8.64 -1.28 12.50
CA GLY A 61 -9.59 -0.77 13.49
C GLY A 61 -10.81 -0.11 12.84
N ILE A 62 -10.62 0.68 11.78
CA ILE A 62 -11.71 1.28 11.00
C ILE A 62 -12.59 0.18 10.38
N VAL A 63 -11.99 -0.82 9.73
CA VAL A 63 -12.71 -1.94 9.11
C VAL A 63 -13.46 -2.77 10.16
N MET A 64 -12.84 -3.03 11.31
CA MET A 64 -13.41 -3.79 12.41
C MET A 64 -14.57 -3.05 13.07
N TYR A 65 -14.42 -1.75 13.31
CA TYR A 65 -15.48 -0.90 13.85
C TYR A 65 -16.68 -0.81 12.90
N ALA A 66 -16.41 -0.64 11.60
CA ALA A 66 -17.47 -0.67 10.60
C ALA A 66 -18.18 -2.04 10.57
N SER A 67 -17.43 -3.14 10.68
CA SER A 67 -18.04 -4.47 10.74
C SER A 67 -18.89 -4.67 12.00
N LYS A 68 -18.50 -4.08 13.13
CA LYS A 68 -19.33 -4.07 14.35
C LYS A 68 -20.64 -3.32 14.12
N LYS A 69 -20.60 -2.14 13.48
CA LYS A 69 -21.80 -1.36 13.17
C LYS A 69 -22.72 -2.06 12.16
N GLU A 70 -22.15 -2.72 11.15
CA GLU A 70 -22.90 -3.29 10.04
C GLU A 70 -23.42 -4.71 10.32
N TYR A 71 -22.64 -5.52 11.05
CA TYR A 71 -22.85 -6.96 11.27
C TYR A 71 -22.84 -7.38 12.74
N GLY A 72 -22.73 -6.45 13.70
CA GLY A 72 -22.89 -6.70 15.13
C GLY A 72 -21.65 -7.23 15.87
N SER A 73 -20.52 -7.47 15.19
CA SER A 73 -19.29 -7.97 15.81
C SER A 73 -18.02 -7.39 15.17
N PHE A 74 -16.97 -7.22 15.97
CA PHE A 74 -15.65 -6.86 15.47
C PHE A 74 -15.10 -7.98 14.58
N SER A 75 -14.98 -7.73 13.29
CA SER A 75 -14.53 -8.68 12.28
C SER A 75 -14.05 -7.94 11.03
N LEU A 76 -13.61 -8.66 10.00
CA LEU A 76 -13.24 -8.06 8.70
C LEU A 76 -14.39 -8.11 7.68
N LYS A 77 -15.60 -8.48 8.11
CA LYS A 77 -16.73 -8.78 7.20
C LYS A 77 -17.11 -7.60 6.29
N SER A 78 -16.95 -6.36 6.76
CA SER A 78 -17.21 -5.15 5.97
C SER A 78 -16.29 -5.05 4.74
N ALA A 79 -15.03 -5.48 4.85
CA ALA A 79 -14.09 -5.53 3.72
C ALA A 79 -14.46 -6.59 2.67
N PHE A 80 -15.32 -7.55 3.01
CA PHE A 80 -15.81 -8.59 2.10
C PHE A 80 -17.29 -8.41 1.72
N SER A 81 -17.84 -7.21 1.92
CA SER A 81 -19.26 -6.92 1.65
C SER A 81 -19.71 -7.20 0.21
N ARG A 82 -18.81 -7.03 -0.77
CA ARG A 82 -19.05 -7.35 -2.19
C ARG A 82 -18.42 -8.66 -2.63
N TYR A 83 -17.88 -9.48 -1.73
CA TYR A 83 -17.10 -10.67 -2.10
C TYR A 83 -17.92 -11.73 -2.85
N SER A 84 -17.33 -12.29 -3.90
CA SER A 84 -17.80 -13.47 -4.61
C SER A 84 -16.72 -14.54 -4.64
N LYS A 85 -17.12 -15.78 -4.34
CA LYS A 85 -16.22 -16.94 -4.36
C LYS A 85 -15.63 -17.12 -5.76
N MET A 86 -14.33 -17.39 -5.80
CA MET A 86 -13.58 -17.72 -7.01
C MET A 86 -12.57 -18.81 -6.68
N SER A 87 -12.26 -19.70 -7.61
CA SER A 87 -11.18 -20.67 -7.42
C SER A 87 -9.84 -19.95 -7.29
N TRP A 88 -9.01 -20.44 -6.37
CA TRP A 88 -7.74 -19.79 -6.04
C TRP A 88 -6.78 -19.70 -7.23
N TRP A 89 -6.77 -20.70 -8.13
CA TRP A 89 -5.99 -20.66 -9.37
C TRP A 89 -6.36 -19.49 -10.28
N LYS A 90 -7.65 -19.13 -10.36
CA LYS A 90 -8.10 -17.96 -11.14
C LYS A 90 -7.66 -16.66 -10.48
N VAL A 91 -7.72 -16.60 -9.15
CA VAL A 91 -7.22 -15.45 -8.38
C VAL A 91 -5.73 -15.25 -8.65
N PHE A 92 -4.94 -16.33 -8.54
CA PHE A 92 -3.51 -16.31 -8.83
C PHE A 92 -3.24 -15.90 -10.28
N LEU A 93 -3.92 -16.51 -11.26
CA LEU A 93 -3.76 -16.16 -12.68
C LEU A 93 -4.03 -14.67 -12.95
N TYR A 94 -5.15 -14.12 -12.45
CA TYR A 94 -5.44 -12.70 -12.62
C TYR A 94 -4.38 -11.83 -11.96
N GLY A 95 -4.00 -12.14 -10.72
CA GLY A 95 -2.97 -11.40 -9.98
C GLY A 95 -1.62 -11.42 -10.71
N SER A 96 -1.18 -12.58 -11.20
CA SER A 96 0.07 -12.75 -11.94
C SER A 96 0.08 -12.04 -13.30
N LEU A 97 -1.03 -12.05 -14.04
CA LEU A 97 -1.14 -11.32 -15.30
C LEU A 97 -1.06 -9.80 -15.09
N LEU A 98 -1.70 -9.29 -14.04
CA LEU A 98 -1.61 -7.88 -13.64
C LEU A 98 -0.20 -7.52 -13.16
N PHE A 99 0.47 -8.43 -12.46
CA PHE A 99 1.85 -8.26 -12.03
C PHE A 99 2.80 -8.20 -13.24
N ALA A 100 2.62 -9.07 -14.25
CA ALA A 100 3.38 -9.01 -15.49
C ALA A 100 3.17 -7.67 -16.23
N PHE A 101 1.93 -7.17 -16.26
CA PHE A 101 1.64 -5.83 -16.76
C PHE A 101 2.39 -4.73 -15.98
N ALA A 102 2.43 -4.81 -14.65
CA ALA A 102 3.19 -3.87 -13.82
C ALA A 102 4.70 -3.90 -14.11
N GLY A 103 5.25 -5.09 -14.40
CA GLY A 103 6.63 -5.23 -14.86
C GLY A 103 6.90 -4.46 -16.15
N ILE A 104 6.02 -4.58 -17.16
CA ILE A 104 6.13 -3.80 -18.41
C ILE A 104 6.04 -2.29 -18.14
N MET A 105 5.14 -1.87 -17.25
CA MET A 105 5.00 -0.46 -16.88
C MET A 105 6.24 0.06 -16.14
N SER A 106 6.93 -0.78 -15.37
CA SER A 106 8.12 -0.38 -14.60
C SER A 106 9.32 -0.05 -15.50
N VAL A 107 9.41 -0.67 -16.68
CA VAL A 107 10.49 -0.37 -17.66
C VAL A 107 10.13 0.77 -18.60
N THR A 108 8.88 1.24 -18.60
CA THR A 108 8.39 2.30 -19.50
C THR A 108 8.01 3.57 -18.75
N LEU A 109 6.99 3.52 -17.89
CA LEU A 109 6.42 4.69 -17.23
C LEU A 109 7.21 5.16 -16.01
N ALA A 110 7.80 4.24 -15.23
CA ALA A 110 8.57 4.66 -14.05
C ALA A 110 9.80 5.52 -14.41
N PRO A 111 10.63 5.19 -15.43
CA PRO A 111 11.70 6.07 -15.88
C PRO A 111 11.20 7.43 -16.39
N LEU A 112 10.08 7.43 -17.13
CA LEU A 112 9.48 8.66 -17.64
C LEU A 112 9.04 9.59 -16.49
N GLU A 113 8.36 9.03 -15.49
CA GLU A 113 7.94 9.79 -14.31
C GLU A 113 9.15 10.31 -13.51
N ASN A 114 10.17 9.48 -13.29
CA ASN A 114 11.39 9.88 -12.61
C ASN A 114 12.09 11.04 -13.33
N ASN A 115 12.15 11.01 -14.67
CA ASN A 115 12.70 12.11 -15.45
C ASN A 115 11.86 13.38 -15.35
N LEU A 116 10.53 13.25 -15.42
CA LEU A 116 9.60 14.38 -15.31
C LEU A 116 9.70 15.10 -13.97
N PHE A 117 9.84 14.34 -12.88
CA PHE A 117 9.92 14.89 -11.52
C PHE A 117 11.35 15.04 -10.99
N ALA A 118 12.39 14.75 -11.80
CA ALA A 118 13.78 14.81 -11.39
C ALA A 118 14.19 16.16 -10.76
N PRO A 119 13.81 17.34 -11.30
CA PRO A 119 14.19 18.61 -10.69
C PRO A 119 13.68 18.76 -9.25
N ILE A 120 12.43 18.38 -9.01
CA ILE A 120 11.79 18.48 -7.69
C ILE A 120 12.35 17.41 -6.74
N SER A 121 12.45 16.16 -7.22
CA SER A 121 13.00 15.05 -6.43
C SER A 121 14.44 15.31 -6.01
N ASN A 122 15.29 15.80 -6.92
CA ASN A 122 16.68 16.14 -6.62
C ASN A 122 16.79 17.30 -5.63
N TYR A 123 15.94 18.32 -5.75
CA TYR A 123 15.89 19.41 -4.76
C TYR A 123 15.47 18.89 -3.37
N LEU A 124 14.42 18.07 -3.30
CA LEU A 124 13.98 17.48 -2.03
C LEU A 124 15.07 16.58 -1.40
N LYS A 125 15.79 15.81 -2.21
CA LYS A 125 16.91 14.99 -1.74
C LYS A 125 18.03 15.82 -1.10
N GLN A 126 18.30 17.03 -1.61
CA GLN A 126 19.35 17.90 -1.05
C GLN A 126 18.98 18.46 0.34
N ILE A 127 17.69 18.66 0.63
CA ILE A 127 17.22 19.22 1.90
C ILE A 127 16.78 18.15 2.91
N THR A 128 16.64 16.89 2.46
CA THR A 128 16.21 15.77 3.30
C THR A 128 17.44 15.03 3.83
N PRO A 129 17.51 14.69 5.13
CA PRO A 129 18.61 13.88 5.64
C PRO A 129 18.75 12.56 4.88
N GLU A 130 19.99 12.18 4.56
CA GLU A 130 20.30 10.92 3.84
C GLU A 130 19.68 9.69 4.51
N TYR A 131 19.50 9.74 5.83
CA TYR A 131 18.80 8.72 6.61
C TYR A 131 17.46 8.31 5.99
N PHE A 132 16.70 9.26 5.44
CA PHE A 132 15.38 8.98 4.87
C PHE A 132 15.40 8.54 3.40
N ASP A 133 16.56 8.54 2.71
CA ASP A 133 16.66 8.06 1.33
C ASP A 133 16.81 6.54 1.29
N TRP A 134 15.69 5.83 1.06
CA TRP A 134 15.68 4.36 0.95
C TRP A 134 16.44 3.83 -0.26
N ALA A 135 16.82 4.67 -1.21
CA ALA A 135 17.63 4.29 -2.36
C ALA A 135 19.15 4.47 -2.12
N ASN A 136 19.54 5.00 -0.96
CA ASN A 136 20.95 5.21 -0.63
C ASN A 136 21.59 3.89 -0.13
N ILE A 137 22.13 3.11 -1.07
CA ILE A 137 22.76 1.82 -0.81
C ILE A 137 24.01 1.96 0.07
N GLU A 138 24.80 3.01 -0.12
CA GLU A 138 25.99 3.29 0.70
C GLU A 138 25.62 3.51 2.17
N TYR A 139 24.48 4.16 2.44
CA TYR A 139 23.98 4.36 3.79
C TYR A 139 23.62 3.04 4.49
N PHE A 140 23.07 2.06 3.76
CA PHE A 140 22.85 0.71 4.31
C PHE A 140 24.16 0.03 4.71
N GLY A 141 25.25 0.26 3.98
CA GLY A 141 26.58 -0.29 4.27
C GLY A 141 27.16 0.11 5.62
N GLN A 142 26.61 1.15 6.27
CA GLN A 142 27.03 1.62 7.60
C GLN A 142 26.53 0.71 8.73
N TYR A 143 25.51 -0.13 8.48
CA TYR A 143 24.90 -0.97 9.50
C TYR A 143 25.53 -2.37 9.56
N SER A 144 25.55 -2.94 10.77
CA SER A 144 26.02 -4.32 10.95
C SER A 144 25.14 -5.32 10.20
N LYS A 145 25.72 -6.46 9.80
CA LYS A 145 24.99 -7.55 9.11
C LYS A 145 23.74 -8.01 9.87
N GLY A 146 23.80 -8.04 11.20
CA GLY A 146 22.65 -8.42 12.04
C GLY A 146 21.49 -7.43 11.94
N ILE A 147 21.78 -6.13 11.92
CA ILE A 147 20.78 -5.07 11.75
C ILE A 147 20.19 -5.09 10.33
N LEU A 148 21.01 -5.32 9.31
CA LEU A 148 20.54 -5.46 7.93
C LEU A 148 19.64 -6.69 7.76
N LEU A 149 20.01 -7.83 8.33
CA LEU A 149 19.17 -9.03 8.30
C LEU A 149 17.83 -8.79 8.98
N PHE A 150 17.83 -8.17 10.17
CA PHE A 150 16.59 -7.78 10.87
C PHE A 150 15.74 -6.83 10.01
N THR A 151 16.37 -5.84 9.40
CA THR A 151 15.72 -4.87 8.52
C THR A 151 15.04 -5.55 7.35
N PHE A 152 15.72 -6.48 6.67
CA PHE A 152 15.17 -7.16 5.50
C PHE A 152 14.12 -8.21 5.84
N ILE A 153 14.24 -8.91 6.96
CA ILE A 153 13.17 -9.81 7.43
C ILE A 153 11.92 -8.99 7.75
N GLY A 154 12.07 -7.88 8.49
CA GLY A 154 10.96 -6.98 8.80
C GLY A 154 10.38 -6.35 7.54
N TYR A 155 11.22 -5.93 6.60
CA TYR A 155 10.80 -5.38 5.32
C TYR A 155 9.99 -6.40 4.51
N LEU A 156 10.45 -7.64 4.38
CA LEU A 156 9.70 -8.69 3.71
C LEU A 156 8.36 -8.97 4.41
N LEU A 157 8.35 -9.10 5.74
CA LEU A 157 7.11 -9.35 6.48
C LEU A 157 6.10 -8.21 6.27
N PHE A 158 6.52 -6.97 6.51
CA PHE A 158 5.60 -5.84 6.53
C PHE A 158 5.29 -5.30 5.13
N ASN A 159 6.27 -5.20 4.24
CA ASN A 159 6.05 -4.67 2.89
C ASN A 159 5.40 -5.68 1.94
N VAL A 160 5.72 -6.97 2.05
CA VAL A 160 5.22 -7.98 1.11
C VAL A 160 3.89 -8.56 1.56
N ILE A 161 3.69 -8.71 2.87
CA ILE A 161 2.53 -9.44 3.41
C ILE A 161 1.59 -8.50 4.16
N VAL A 162 2.03 -7.95 5.30
CA VAL A 162 1.12 -7.25 6.23
C VAL A 162 0.53 -5.99 5.59
N GLY A 163 1.38 -5.09 5.09
CA GLY A 163 0.97 -3.84 4.46
C GLY A 163 0.00 -4.06 3.30
N PRO A 164 0.36 -4.83 2.26
CA PRO A 164 -0.53 -5.14 1.15
C PRO A 164 -1.87 -5.73 1.58
N ILE A 165 -1.89 -6.68 2.52
CA ILE A 165 -3.16 -7.27 2.98
C ILE A 165 -4.02 -6.22 3.68
N VAL A 166 -3.45 -5.43 4.59
CA VAL A 166 -4.19 -4.39 5.34
C VAL A 166 -4.72 -3.32 4.39
N GLU A 167 -3.87 -2.83 3.49
CA GLU A 167 -4.25 -1.81 2.52
C GLU A 167 -5.33 -2.33 1.55
N GLU A 168 -5.23 -3.56 1.05
CA GLU A 168 -6.27 -4.11 0.17
C GLU A 168 -7.60 -4.34 0.90
N LEU A 169 -7.57 -4.76 2.17
CA LEU A 169 -8.77 -4.83 3.01
C LEU A 169 -9.40 -3.45 3.20
N PHE A 170 -8.59 -2.43 3.46
CA PHE A 170 -9.05 -1.07 3.70
C PHE A 170 -9.51 -0.37 2.43
N PHE A 171 -8.67 -0.25 1.41
CA PHE A 171 -8.98 0.49 0.18
C PHE A 171 -9.95 -0.28 -0.73
N ARG A 172 -9.65 -1.53 -1.09
CA ARG A 172 -10.44 -2.28 -2.09
C ARG A 172 -11.62 -2.98 -1.44
N GLY A 173 -11.42 -3.53 -0.25
CA GLY A 173 -12.46 -4.24 0.50
C GLY A 173 -13.49 -3.30 1.12
N TYR A 174 -13.04 -2.28 1.84
CA TYR A 174 -13.92 -1.43 2.65
C TYR A 174 -14.31 -0.11 1.95
N LEU A 175 -13.35 0.70 1.51
CA LEU A 175 -13.63 2.03 0.96
C LEU A 175 -14.29 1.98 -0.43
N THR A 176 -13.78 1.14 -1.33
CA THR A 176 -14.28 1.09 -2.73
C THR A 176 -15.77 0.74 -2.82
N PRO A 177 -16.30 -0.28 -2.10
CA PRO A 177 -17.74 -0.55 -2.08
C PRO A 177 -18.60 0.61 -1.57
N LYS A 178 -18.11 1.37 -0.59
CA LYS A 178 -18.79 2.54 -0.02
C LYS A 178 -18.77 3.78 -0.93
N MET A 179 -18.09 3.65 -2.07
CA MET A 179 -18.05 4.63 -3.16
C MET A 179 -18.84 4.15 -4.39
N SER A 180 -19.67 3.11 -4.26
CA SER A 180 -20.39 2.52 -5.38
C SER A 180 -21.34 3.48 -6.11
N ARG A 181 -21.72 4.62 -5.52
CA ARG A 181 -22.46 5.69 -6.24
C ARG A 181 -21.74 6.21 -7.48
N PHE A 182 -20.42 6.07 -7.55
CA PHE A 182 -19.61 6.42 -8.73
C PHE A 182 -19.47 5.26 -9.73
N GLY A 183 -20.12 4.12 -9.50
CA GLY A 183 -20.13 2.97 -10.40
C GLY A 183 -18.72 2.48 -10.75
N ASN A 184 -18.40 2.46 -12.05
CA ASN A 184 -17.10 2.01 -12.56
C ASN A 184 -15.95 2.99 -12.29
N TRP A 185 -16.24 4.21 -11.85
CA TRP A 185 -15.24 5.20 -11.47
C TRP A 185 -14.75 5.03 -10.03
N ALA A 186 -15.49 4.29 -9.18
CA ALA A 186 -15.12 4.09 -7.78
C ALA A 186 -13.70 3.49 -7.61
N PRO A 187 -13.29 2.44 -8.36
CA PRO A 187 -11.93 1.91 -8.28
C PRO A 187 -10.86 2.92 -8.70
N LEU A 188 -11.15 3.80 -9.67
CA LEU A 188 -10.20 4.83 -10.10
C LEU A 188 -10.02 5.88 -9.00
N ILE A 189 -11.12 6.42 -8.49
CA ILE A 189 -11.10 7.44 -7.43
C ILE A 189 -10.30 6.93 -6.23
N VAL A 190 -10.60 5.72 -5.75
CA VAL A 190 -9.89 5.14 -4.60
C VAL A 190 -8.42 4.84 -4.93
N THR A 191 -8.09 4.44 -6.16
CA THR A 191 -6.68 4.21 -6.57
C THR A 191 -5.87 5.50 -6.61
N VAL A 192 -6.46 6.61 -7.09
CA VAL A 192 -5.79 7.92 -7.05
C VAL A 192 -5.48 8.33 -5.61
N LEU A 193 -6.45 8.17 -4.70
CA LEU A 193 -6.25 8.48 -3.28
C LEU A 193 -5.26 7.53 -2.61
N PHE A 194 -5.29 6.24 -2.94
CA PHE A 194 -4.30 5.25 -2.52
C PHE A 194 -2.88 5.62 -2.98
N SER A 195 -2.73 6.18 -4.17
CA SER A 195 -1.44 6.67 -4.63
C SER A 195 -0.98 7.87 -3.79
N LEU A 196 -1.83 8.89 -3.64
CA LEU A 196 -1.48 10.08 -2.86
C LEU A 196 -1.27 9.81 -1.36
N TYR A 197 -1.81 8.71 -0.85
CA TYR A 197 -1.66 8.26 0.53
C TYR A 197 -0.21 7.95 0.95
N HIS A 198 0.71 7.72 0.01
CA HIS A 198 2.11 7.39 0.30
C HIS A 198 2.95 8.65 0.55
N LEU A 199 2.65 9.40 1.60
CA LEU A 199 3.32 10.67 1.91
C LEU A 199 4.83 10.52 2.15
N TRP A 200 5.27 9.35 2.61
CA TRP A 200 6.70 9.02 2.84
C TRP A 200 7.48 8.71 1.55
N LEU A 201 6.79 8.39 0.44
CA LEU A 201 7.36 8.18 -0.89
C LEU A 201 6.49 8.94 -1.91
N PRO A 202 6.57 10.28 -1.93
CA PRO A 202 5.59 11.13 -2.60
C PRO A 202 5.67 11.12 -4.14
N PHE A 203 6.64 10.42 -4.72
CA PHE A 203 6.83 10.25 -6.16
C PHE A 203 6.31 8.88 -6.65
N ASN A 204 6.42 8.59 -7.95
CA ASN A 204 5.90 7.36 -8.56
C ASN A 204 4.36 7.22 -8.47
N ASN A 205 3.65 8.35 -8.41
CA ASN A 205 2.19 8.37 -8.35
C ASN A 205 1.57 7.98 -9.69
N LEU A 206 2.11 8.46 -10.82
CA LEU A 206 1.57 8.11 -12.14
C LEU A 206 1.76 6.63 -12.41
N PHE A 207 2.95 6.11 -12.10
CA PHE A 207 3.27 4.69 -12.15
C PHE A 207 2.33 3.88 -11.26
N ARG A 208 2.19 4.22 -9.97
CA ARG A 208 1.30 3.50 -9.05
C ARG A 208 -0.15 3.52 -9.51
N ILE A 209 -0.68 4.66 -9.95
CA ILE A 209 -2.04 4.73 -10.50
C ILE A 209 -2.19 3.81 -11.72
N SER A 210 -1.23 3.84 -12.65
CA SER A 210 -1.30 3.07 -13.89
C SER A 210 -1.34 1.55 -13.66
N VAL A 211 -0.62 1.04 -12.65
CA VAL A 211 -0.53 -0.41 -12.38
C VAL A 211 -1.60 -0.88 -11.40
N PHE A 212 -1.93 -0.09 -10.38
CA PHE A 212 -2.93 -0.46 -9.37
C PHE A 212 -4.36 -0.25 -9.85
N PHE A 213 -4.62 0.67 -10.78
CA PHE A 213 -5.99 0.89 -11.27
C PHE A 213 -6.53 -0.34 -12.00
N PRO A 214 -5.81 -0.95 -12.97
CA PRO A 214 -6.25 -2.19 -13.60
C PRO A 214 -6.51 -3.31 -12.58
N ALA A 215 -5.62 -3.48 -11.59
CA ALA A 215 -5.80 -4.48 -10.55
C ALA A 215 -7.04 -4.22 -9.69
N ALA A 216 -7.25 -2.98 -9.24
CA ALA A 216 -8.42 -2.57 -8.49
C ALA A 216 -9.71 -2.72 -9.31
N PHE A 217 -9.67 -2.39 -10.60
CA PHE A 217 -10.81 -2.51 -11.50
C PHE A 217 -11.19 -3.97 -11.76
N VAL A 218 -10.21 -4.85 -11.98
CA VAL A 218 -10.44 -6.29 -12.13
C VAL A 218 -11.01 -6.87 -10.83
N ALA A 219 -10.42 -6.57 -9.67
CA ALA A 219 -10.93 -6.99 -8.37
C ALA A 219 -12.38 -6.49 -8.13
N TRP A 220 -12.68 -5.25 -8.54
CA TRP A 220 -14.02 -4.65 -8.46
C TRP A 220 -15.06 -5.38 -9.31
N LYS A 221 -14.71 -5.70 -10.57
CA LYS A 221 -15.58 -6.41 -11.52
C LYS A 221 -15.77 -7.87 -11.13
N LYS A 222 -14.69 -8.52 -10.70
CA LYS A 222 -14.69 -9.91 -10.24
C LYS A 222 -15.19 -10.08 -8.81
N LYS A 223 -15.46 -8.96 -8.11
CA LYS A 223 -15.96 -8.97 -6.73
C LYS A 223 -15.05 -9.76 -5.80
N ASN A 224 -13.73 -9.66 -5.99
CA ASN A 224 -12.78 -10.51 -5.29
C ASN A 224 -11.46 -9.76 -5.06
N ILE A 225 -11.26 -9.29 -3.82
CA ILE A 225 -10.07 -8.51 -3.42
C ILE A 225 -8.81 -9.37 -3.34
N TYR A 226 -8.92 -10.70 -3.29
CA TYR A 226 -7.73 -11.55 -3.29
C TYR A 226 -6.92 -11.41 -4.59
N ILE A 227 -7.55 -11.00 -5.69
CA ILE A 227 -6.85 -10.71 -6.95
C ILE A 227 -5.86 -9.56 -6.74
N SER A 228 -6.32 -8.46 -6.12
CA SER A 228 -5.47 -7.30 -5.86
C SER A 228 -4.48 -7.56 -4.74
N ILE A 229 -4.81 -8.38 -3.74
CA ILE A 229 -3.84 -8.85 -2.71
C ILE A 229 -2.69 -9.60 -3.36
N VAL A 230 -2.96 -10.62 -4.18
CA VAL A 230 -1.89 -11.39 -4.84
C VAL A 230 -1.03 -10.48 -5.71
N PHE A 231 -1.67 -9.63 -6.53
CA PHE A 231 -0.96 -8.65 -7.35
C PHE A 231 -0.04 -7.74 -6.50
N HIS A 232 -0.56 -7.17 -5.43
CA HIS A 232 0.16 -6.22 -4.58
C HIS A 232 1.34 -6.90 -3.86
N CYS A 233 1.11 -8.07 -3.28
CA CYS A 233 2.17 -8.87 -2.66
C CYS A 233 3.29 -9.21 -3.67
N LEU A 234 2.95 -9.58 -4.91
CA LEU A 234 3.95 -9.88 -5.94
C LEU A 234 4.77 -8.64 -6.34
N CYS A 235 4.11 -7.49 -6.55
CA CYS A 235 4.80 -6.22 -6.82
C CYS A 235 5.80 -5.87 -5.71
N ASN A 236 5.36 -5.96 -4.45
CA ASN A 236 6.21 -5.61 -3.31
C ASN A 236 7.29 -6.66 -3.05
N LEU A 237 7.04 -7.94 -3.33
CA LEU A 237 8.06 -8.99 -3.23
C LEU A 237 9.23 -8.68 -4.17
N ILE A 238 8.93 -8.38 -5.43
CA ILE A 238 9.98 -8.15 -6.43
C ILE A 238 10.74 -6.86 -6.16
N SER A 239 10.07 -5.76 -5.80
CA SER A 239 10.80 -4.54 -5.41
C SER A 239 11.64 -4.75 -4.16
N SER A 240 11.15 -5.53 -3.19
CA SER A 240 11.91 -5.82 -1.97
C SER A 240 13.14 -6.67 -2.24
N ILE A 241 13.01 -7.73 -3.05
CA ILE A 241 14.14 -8.55 -3.49
C ILE A 241 15.17 -7.71 -4.23
N SER A 242 14.73 -6.85 -5.16
CA SER A 242 15.64 -5.96 -5.90
C SER A 242 16.44 -5.06 -4.97
N LEU A 243 15.82 -4.45 -3.95
CA LEU A 243 16.56 -3.65 -2.95
C LEU A 243 17.56 -4.49 -2.17
N ILE A 244 17.15 -5.66 -1.68
CA ILE A 244 18.03 -6.55 -0.90
C ILE A 244 19.24 -6.96 -1.74
N VAL A 245 19.03 -7.35 -3.00
CA VAL A 245 20.10 -7.72 -3.92
C VAL A 245 21.06 -6.54 -4.14
N SER A 246 20.54 -5.33 -4.39
CA SER A 246 21.37 -4.13 -4.55
C SER A 246 22.24 -3.85 -3.32
N VAL A 247 21.72 -4.04 -2.11
CA VAL A 247 22.49 -3.81 -0.87
C VAL A 247 23.59 -4.85 -0.64
N TYR A 248 23.40 -6.09 -1.08
CA TYR A 248 24.44 -7.13 -0.95
C TYR A 248 25.44 -7.16 -2.12
N GLN A 249 25.14 -6.48 -3.23
CA GLN A 249 26.02 -6.38 -4.39
C GLN A 249 26.88 -5.10 -4.41
N GLY A 250 26.39 -4.01 -3.80
CA GLY A 250 27.15 -2.79 -3.54
C GLY A 250 28.09 -2.95 -2.35
#